data_AF-A0A7U7CUZ4-F1
#
_entry.id   AF-A0A7U7CUZ4-F1
#
_cell.length_a   1.000
_cell.length_b   1.000
_cell.length_c   1.000
_cell.angle_alpha   90.00
_cell.angle_beta   90.00
_cell.angle_gamma   90.00
#
_symmetry.space_group_name_H-M   'P 1'
#
loop_
_entity.id
_entity.type
_entity.pdbx_description
1 polymer ?
#
loop_
_entity_poly.entity_id
_entity_poly.type
_entity_poly.pdbx_seq_one_letter_code
_entity_poly.pdbx_strand_id
1 'polypeptide(L)'
;MFKSSISRKILMALSGLFLISFLIVHASVNALIFYNDKGKTFTIGAHFMATNPIIRSIEIILIFGFIIHIIQGLVLWRKNRKARPIQYFYKDNTPGVTWYSKSMTLFGTLILLFLIIHTQNFWIPNRVHQFQYGEELPLYEMLIEKFQKSG
;
A
#
# COMPACT_ATOMS: atom_id res chain seq x y z
N MET A 1 -7.05 29.66 -12.42
CA MET A 1 -6.01 28.88 -11.73
C MET A 1 -6.17 27.38 -12.00
N PHE A 2 -5.31 26.86 -12.88
CA PHE A 2 -4.95 25.45 -13.18
C PHE A 2 -6.02 24.33 -13.12
N LYS A 3 -7.05 24.45 -13.97
CA LYS A 3 -7.88 23.31 -14.45
C LYS A 3 -7.17 22.56 -15.60
N SER A 4 -5.98 21.99 -15.38
CA SER A 4 -5.31 21.23 -16.46
C SER A 4 -5.34 19.73 -16.18
N SER A 5 -5.84 18.95 -17.13
CA SER A 5 -5.76 17.49 -17.15
C SER A 5 -4.34 16.96 -16.95
N ILE A 6 -3.32 17.78 -17.24
CA ILE A 6 -1.89 17.46 -17.10
C ILE A 6 -1.46 17.36 -15.64
N SER A 7 -1.85 18.30 -14.78
CA SER A 7 -1.42 18.31 -13.37
C SER A 7 -1.97 17.10 -12.61
N ARG A 8 -3.20 16.68 -12.94
CA ARG A 8 -3.80 15.47 -12.36
C ARG A 8 -3.08 14.19 -12.78
N LYS A 9 -2.61 14.10 -14.03
CA LYS A 9 -1.82 12.95 -14.50
C LYS A 9 -0.47 12.89 -13.79
N ILE A 10 0.20 14.03 -13.66
CA ILE A 10 1.49 14.13 -12.96
C ILE A 10 1.32 13.75 -11.48
N LEU A 11 0.31 14.27 -10.78
CA LEU A 11 0.05 13.91 -9.39
C LEU A 11 -0.30 12.42 -9.20
N MET A 12 -1.05 11.82 -10.13
CA MET A 12 -1.33 10.38 -10.11
C MET A 12 -0.05 9.55 -10.30
N ALA A 13 0.83 9.96 -11.22
CA ALA A 13 2.10 9.27 -11.46
C ALA A 13 3.07 9.43 -10.29
N LEU A 14 3.19 10.64 -9.73
CA LEU A 14 4.05 10.92 -8.58
C LEU A 14 3.60 10.16 -7.33
N SER A 15 2.30 10.14 -7.04
CA SER A 15 1.77 9.36 -5.92
C SER A 15 1.98 7.85 -6.12
N GLY A 16 1.81 7.35 -7.34
CA GLY A 16 2.12 5.96 -7.68
C GLY A 16 3.59 5.61 -7.48
N LEU A 17 4.50 6.47 -7.97
CA LEU A 17 5.95 6.28 -7.81
C LEU A 17 6.34 6.26 -6.33
N PHE A 18 5.79 7.17 -5.53
CA PHE A 18 6.03 7.23 -4.11
C PHE A 18 5.56 5.95 -3.38
N LEU A 19 4.39 5.40 -3.72
CA LEU A 19 3.90 4.14 -3.17
C LEU A 19 4.77 2.95 -3.58
N ILE A 20 5.33 2.93 -4.79
CA ILE A 20 6.28 1.90 -5.23
C ILE A 20 7.57 1.96 -4.40
N SER A 21 8.12 3.16 -4.18
CA SER A 21 9.30 3.33 -3.32
C SER A 21 9.05 2.85 -1.89
N PHE A 22 7.87 3.17 -1.33
CA PHE A 22 7.45 2.61 -0.04
C PHE A 22 7.41 1.09 -0.07
N LEU A 23 6.81 0.49 -1.10
CA LEU A 23 6.68 -0.97 -1.21
C LEU A 23 8.04 -1.66 -1.26
N ILE A 24 9.02 -1.09 -1.98
CA ILE A 24 10.39 -1.62 -2.04
C ILE A 24 11.02 -1.66 -0.65
N VAL A 25 10.98 -0.55 0.08
CA VAL A 25 11.55 -0.47 1.44
C VAL A 25 10.80 -1.39 2.41
N HIS A 26 9.47 -1.34 2.40
CA HIS A 26 8.62 -2.16 3.26
C HIS A 26 8.83 -3.66 3.02
N ALA A 27 8.85 -4.09 1.76
CA ALA A 27 9.10 -5.48 1.41
C ALA A 27 10.53 -5.92 1.74
N SER A 28 11.52 -5.02 1.61
CA SER A 28 12.91 -5.32 1.97
C SER A 28 13.07 -5.56 3.47
N VAL A 29 12.46 -4.73 4.33
CA VAL A 29 12.47 -4.95 5.78
C VAL A 29 11.70 -6.23 6.13
N ASN A 30 10.55 -6.48 5.50
CA ASN A 30 9.82 -7.73 5.71
C ASN A 30 10.62 -8.96 5.26
N ALA A 31 11.44 -8.86 4.21
CA ALA A 31 12.26 -9.98 3.75
C ALA A 31 13.33 -10.39 4.78
N LEU A 32 13.66 -9.53 5.75
CA LEU A 32 14.57 -9.87 6.85
C LEU A 32 14.06 -11.04 7.71
N ILE A 33 12.77 -11.37 7.66
CA ILE A 33 12.23 -12.57 8.33
C ILE A 33 12.88 -13.87 7.81
N PHE A 34 13.40 -13.86 6.58
CA PHE A 34 14.03 -15.01 5.96
C PHE A 34 15.50 -15.21 6.39
N TYR A 35 16.05 -14.31 7.21
CA TYR A 35 17.44 -14.37 7.67
C TYR A 35 17.72 -15.49 8.70
N ASN A 36 16.75 -16.37 8.97
CA ASN A 36 16.80 -17.56 9.83
C ASN A 36 17.45 -17.35 11.22
N ASP A 37 17.31 -16.14 11.77
CA ASP A 37 17.88 -15.72 13.05
C ASP A 37 16.83 -15.59 14.16
N LYS A 38 15.70 -16.30 13.99
CA LYS A 38 14.49 -16.19 14.82
C LYS A 38 13.94 -14.75 14.86
N GLY A 39 14.08 -13.99 13.77
CA GLY A 39 13.46 -12.68 13.61
C GLY A 39 14.22 -11.53 14.23
N LYS A 40 15.44 -11.74 14.75
CA LYS A 40 16.23 -10.67 15.39
C LYS A 40 16.53 -9.51 14.43
N THR A 41 16.96 -9.82 13.22
CA THR A 41 17.29 -8.83 12.18
C THR A 41 16.04 -8.09 11.72
N PHE A 42 14.91 -8.79 11.62
CA PHE A 42 13.62 -8.16 11.37
C PHE A 42 13.22 -7.20 12.50
N THR A 43 13.32 -7.61 13.76
CA THR A 43 13.00 -6.76 14.92
C THR A 43 13.87 -5.51 14.96
N ILE A 44 15.18 -5.63 14.70
CA ILE A 44 16.09 -4.48 14.62
C ILE A 44 15.67 -3.53 13.50
N GLY A 45 15.35 -4.07 12.32
CA GLY A 45 14.86 -3.27 11.18
C GLY A 45 13.52 -2.59 11.48
N ALA A 46 12.59 -3.30 12.10
CA ALA A 46 11.29 -2.76 12.50
C ALA A 46 11.44 -1.64 13.53
N HIS A 47 12.31 -1.84 14.53
CA HIS A 47 12.62 -0.85 15.55
C HIS A 47 13.22 0.43 14.95
N PHE A 48 14.16 0.28 14.02
CA PHE A 48 14.73 1.41 13.28
C PHE A 48 13.65 2.19 12.53
N MET A 49 12.70 1.50 11.88
CA MET A 49 11.61 2.14 11.14
C MET A 49 10.61 2.85 12.05
N ALA A 50 10.39 2.36 13.27
CA ALA A 50 9.41 2.91 14.20
C ALA A 50 9.96 4.02 15.12
N THR A 51 11.26 4.04 15.40
CA THR A 51 11.91 5.05 16.26
C THR A 51 12.51 6.22 15.49
N ASN A 52 12.87 6.03 14.22
CA ASN A 52 13.53 7.09 13.45
C ASN A 52 12.55 8.25 13.13
N PRO A 53 12.82 9.49 13.58
CA PRO A 53 11.91 10.61 13.40
C PRO A 53 11.72 11.01 11.93
N ILE A 54 12.70 10.74 11.06
CA ILE A 54 12.59 10.99 9.62
C ILE A 54 11.57 10.02 9.02
N ILE A 55 11.68 8.73 9.33
CA ILE A 55 10.74 7.71 8.86
C ILE A 55 9.34 7.99 9.40
N ARG A 56 9.23 8.47 10.64
CA ARG A 56 7.96 8.87 11.25
C ARG A 56 7.27 10.01 10.50
N SER A 57 8.05 11.00 10.05
CA SER A 57 7.53 12.10 9.23
C SER A 57 7.05 11.60 7.86
N ILE A 58 7.81 10.70 7.25
CA ILE A 58 7.45 10.06 5.97
C ILE A 58 6.19 9.21 6.11
N GLU A 59 5.97 8.53 7.23
CA GLU A 59 4.77 7.73 7.48
C GLU A 59 3.49 8.57 7.42
N ILE A 60 3.51 9.77 8.01
CA ILE A 60 2.35 10.68 7.95
C ILE A 60 2.10 11.10 6.50
N ILE A 61 3.14 11.48 5.77
CA ILE A 61 3.07 11.83 4.35
C ILE A 61 2.55 10.65 3.52
N LEU A 62 2.96 9.42 3.87
CA LEU A 62 2.53 8.17 3.23
C LEU A 62 1.02 7.98 3.34
N ILE A 63 0.45 8.18 4.53
CA ILE A 63 -0.99 8.05 4.76
C ILE A 63 -1.76 9.05 3.89
N PHE A 64 -1.33 10.32 3.88
CA PHE A 64 -1.97 11.34 3.04
C PHE A 64 -1.82 11.03 1.54
N GLY A 65 -0.62 10.68 1.09
CA GLY A 65 -0.34 10.31 -0.30
C GLY A 65 -1.17 9.11 -0.75
N PHE A 66 -1.35 8.13 0.13
CA PHE A 66 -2.15 6.94 -0.11
C PHE A 66 -3.65 7.26 -0.29
N ILE A 67 -4.22 8.08 0.61
CA ILE A 67 -5.62 8.53 0.50
C ILE A 67 -5.83 9.29 -0.82
N ILE A 68 -4.92 10.22 -1.15
CA ILE A 68 -4.99 10.99 -2.40
C ILE A 68 -4.93 10.04 -3.61
N HIS A 69 -4.04 9.04 -3.60
CA HIS A 69 -3.89 8.06 -4.66
C HIS A 69 -5.17 7.25 -4.90
N ILE A 70 -5.81 6.75 -3.83
CA ILE A 70 -7.09 6.03 -3.93
C ILE A 70 -8.18 6.92 -4.53
N ILE A 71 -8.35 8.13 -4.01
CA ILE A 71 -9.39 9.04 -4.48
C ILE A 71 -9.19 9.34 -5.96
N GLN A 72 -7.96 9.64 -6.38
CA GLN A 72 -7.64 9.90 -7.78
C GLN A 72 -7.90 8.68 -8.67
N GLY A 73 -7.51 7.48 -8.21
CA GLY A 73 -7.76 6.21 -8.88
C GLY A 73 -9.26 5.92 -9.06
N LEU A 74 -10.07 6.09 -8.00
CA LEU A 74 -11.52 5.90 -8.04
C LEU A 74 -12.20 6.92 -8.95
N VAL A 75 -11.78 8.19 -8.92
CA VAL A 75 -12.29 9.22 -9.82
C VAL A 75 -11.98 8.88 -11.28
N LEU A 76 -10.76 8.41 -11.57
CA LEU A 76 -10.37 8.00 -12.92
C LEU A 76 -11.16 6.78 -13.39
N TRP A 77 -11.33 5.77 -12.51
CA TRP A 77 -12.15 4.60 -12.79
C TRP A 77 -13.61 4.97 -13.10
N ARG A 78 -14.23 5.82 -12.27
CA ARG A 78 -15.61 6.31 -12.51
C ARG A 78 -15.73 7.06 -13.83
N LYS A 79 -14.76 7.92 -14.16
CA LYS A 79 -14.72 8.63 -15.46
C LYS A 79 -14.60 7.66 -16.63
N ASN A 80 -13.70 6.69 -16.55
CA ASN A 80 -13.51 5.68 -17.58
C ASN A 80 -14.73 4.78 -17.75
N ARG A 81 -15.44 4.46 -16.66
CA ARG A 81 -16.69 3.68 -16.69
C ARG A 81 -17.84 4.48 -17.30
N LYS A 82 -18.02 5.76 -16.91
CA LYS A 82 -19.04 6.64 -17.49
C LYS A 82 -18.82 6.93 -18.98
N ALA A 83 -17.56 6.99 -19.42
CA ALA A 83 -17.21 7.16 -20.83
C ALA A 83 -17.46 5.89 -21.68
N ARG A 84 -17.88 4.77 -21.08
CA ARG A 84 -18.18 3.51 -21.77
C ARG A 84 -19.64 3.06 -21.50
N PRO A 85 -20.63 3.67 -22.19
CA PRO A 85 -22.05 3.38 -21.97
C PRO A 85 -22.52 2.02 -22.50
N ILE A 86 -21.77 1.38 -23.40
CA ILE A 86 -22.08 0.05 -23.94
C ILE A 86 -20.97 -0.90 -23.48
N GLN A 87 -21.29 -1.90 -22.64
CA GLN A 87 -20.39 -3.02 -22.38
C GLN A 87 -20.29 -3.83 -23.67
N TYR A 88 -19.13 -3.82 -24.32
CA TYR A 88 -18.95 -4.54 -25.58
C TYR A 88 -19.37 -6.01 -25.43
N PHE A 89 -20.35 -6.41 -26.26
CA PHE A 89 -20.82 -7.79 -26.42
C PHE A 89 -19.75 -8.69 -27.04
N TYR A 90 -18.67 -8.10 -27.57
CA TYR A 90 -17.51 -8.78 -28.14
C TYR A 90 -16.31 -8.64 -27.20
N LYS A 91 -15.51 -9.70 -27.05
CA LYS A 91 -14.28 -9.71 -26.26
C LYS A 91 -13.38 -8.57 -26.77
N ASP A 92 -13.25 -7.49 -26.00
CA ASP A 92 -12.51 -6.27 -26.34
C ASP A 92 -11.04 -6.58 -26.65
N ASN A 93 -10.75 -6.95 -27.89
CA ASN A 93 -9.41 -6.93 -28.47
C ASN A 93 -9.12 -5.51 -29.00
N THR A 94 -9.33 -4.49 -28.16
CA THR A 94 -8.95 -3.11 -28.51
C THR A 94 -7.43 -3.08 -28.75
N PRO A 95 -6.96 -2.79 -29.98
CA PRO A 95 -5.53 -2.76 -30.28
C PRO A 95 -4.84 -1.74 -29.38
N GLY A 96 -3.77 -2.14 -28.70
CA GLY A 96 -2.96 -1.26 -27.85
C GLY A 96 -3.33 -1.18 -26.36
N VAL A 97 -4.43 -1.81 -25.90
CA VAL A 97 -4.75 -1.86 -24.46
C VAL A 97 -4.20 -3.15 -23.84
N THR A 98 -3.14 -3.02 -23.03
CA THR A 98 -2.51 -4.16 -22.35
C THR A 98 -3.43 -4.78 -21.29
N TRP A 99 -3.29 -6.09 -21.08
CA TRP A 99 -4.05 -6.83 -20.07
C TRP A 99 -3.88 -6.23 -18.66
N TYR A 100 -2.66 -5.84 -18.30
CA TYR A 100 -2.37 -5.17 -17.03
C TYR A 100 -3.17 -3.89 -16.83
N SER A 101 -3.39 -3.09 -17.89
CA SER A 101 -4.21 -1.89 -17.81
C SER A 101 -5.70 -2.21 -17.57
N LYS A 102 -6.19 -3.35 -18.06
CA LYS A 102 -7.58 -3.80 -17.85
C LYS A 102 -7.79 -4.32 -16.43
N SER A 103 -6.80 -5.03 -15.90
CA SER A 103 -6.83 -5.61 -14.56
C SER A 103 -6.44 -4.63 -13.44
N MET A 104 -6.01 -3.40 -13.78
CA MET A 104 -5.54 -2.40 -12.81
C MET A 104 -6.55 -2.12 -11.69
N THR A 105 -7.86 -2.08 -12.00
CA THR A 105 -8.89 -1.88 -10.96
C THR A 105 -9.02 -3.10 -10.05
N LEU A 106 -8.96 -4.30 -10.61
CA LEU A 106 -9.03 -5.55 -9.84
C LEU A 106 -7.85 -5.65 -8.87
N PHE A 107 -6.63 -5.43 -9.37
CA PHE A 107 -5.42 -5.43 -8.54
C PHE A 107 -5.46 -4.33 -7.48
N GLY A 108 -5.93 -3.13 -7.82
CA GLY A 108 -6.11 -2.05 -6.86
C GLY A 108 -7.09 -2.40 -5.72
N THR A 109 -8.23 -3.01 -6.04
CA THR A 109 -9.20 -3.47 -5.03
C THR A 109 -8.63 -4.59 -4.15
N LEU A 110 -7.92 -5.55 -4.73
CA LEU A 110 -7.28 -6.64 -3.98
C LEU A 110 -6.23 -6.09 -3.01
N ILE A 111 -5.38 -5.18 -3.48
CA ILE A 111 -4.37 -4.51 -2.65
C ILE A 111 -5.04 -3.70 -1.54
N LEU A 112 -6.15 -3.01 -1.82
CA LEU A 112 -6.89 -2.26 -0.82
C LEU A 112 -7.42 -3.16 0.31
N LEU A 113 -8.02 -4.31 -0.05
CA LEU A 113 -8.49 -5.30 0.94
C LEU A 113 -7.34 -5.86 1.76
N PHE A 114 -6.24 -6.25 1.10
CA PHE A 114 -5.02 -6.69 1.78
C PHE A 114 -4.52 -5.63 2.76
N LEU A 115 -4.49 -4.36 2.35
CA LEU A 115 -4.00 -3.27 3.19
C LEU A 115 -4.86 -3.06 4.43
N ILE A 116 -6.19 -3.13 4.31
CA ILE A 116 -7.10 -3.02 5.46
C ILE A 116 -6.75 -4.11 6.49
N ILE A 117 -6.69 -5.37 6.06
CA ILE A 117 -6.37 -6.50 6.93
C ILE A 117 -4.94 -6.38 7.50
N HIS A 118 -3.98 -6.02 6.67
CA HIS A 118 -2.58 -5.85 7.05
C HIS A 118 -2.41 -4.75 8.11
N THR A 119 -2.99 -3.58 7.87
CA THR A 119 -2.89 -2.46 8.81
C THR A 119 -3.65 -2.73 10.11
N GLN A 120 -4.83 -3.35 10.05
CA GLN A 120 -5.58 -3.71 11.26
C GLN A 120 -4.86 -4.72 12.15
N ASN A 121 -4.13 -5.67 11.56
CA ASN A 121 -3.44 -6.71 12.32
C ASN A 121 -2.06 -6.28 12.83
N PHE A 122 -1.32 -5.47 12.08
CA PHE A 122 0.07 -5.15 12.40
C PHE A 122 0.28 -3.67 12.74
N TRP A 123 -0.13 -2.77 11.85
CA TRP A 123 0.21 -1.35 11.99
C TRP A 123 -0.60 -0.64 13.08
N ILE A 124 -1.93 -0.78 13.09
CA ILE A 124 -2.81 -0.11 14.05
C ILE A 124 -2.49 -0.54 15.50
N PRO A 125 -2.45 -1.84 15.83
CA PRO A 125 -2.17 -2.27 17.21
C PRO A 125 -0.79 -1.83 17.67
N ASN A 126 0.22 -1.95 16.80
CA ASN A 126 1.57 -1.52 17.11
C ASN A 126 1.64 -0.01 17.38
N ARG A 127 0.96 0.81 16.56
CA ARG A 127 0.94 2.26 16.78
C ARG A 127 0.19 2.64 18.04
N VAL A 128 -0.96 2.04 18.31
CA VAL A 128 -1.70 2.29 19.56
C VAL A 128 -0.84 1.92 20.77
N HIS A 129 -0.18 0.77 20.74
CA HIS A 129 0.70 0.33 21.82
C HIS A 129 1.90 1.28 22.01
N GLN A 130 2.55 1.67 20.91
CA GLN A 130 3.68 2.61 20.94
C GLN A 130 3.28 3.99 21.47
N PHE A 131 2.06 4.47 21.18
CA PHE A 131 1.54 5.72 21.75
C PHE A 131 1.19 5.60 23.24
N GLN A 132 0.74 4.44 23.70
CA GLN A 132 0.30 4.23 25.08
C GLN A 132 1.45 3.88 26.03
N TYR A 133 2.39 3.04 25.59
CA TYR A 133 3.43 2.44 26.43
C TYR A 133 4.85 2.85 26.01
N GLY A 134 5.02 3.50 24.86
CA GLY A 134 6.33 3.91 24.36
C GLY A 134 7.15 2.77 23.73
N GLU A 135 6.64 1.54 23.76
CA GLU A 135 7.31 0.35 23.24
C GLU A 135 6.59 -0.21 22.00
N GLU A 136 7.32 -0.97 21.18
CA GLU A 136 6.78 -1.64 20.00
C GLU A 136 6.31 -3.05 20.38
N LEU A 137 5.23 -3.52 19.74
CA LEU A 137 4.80 -4.89 19.89
C LEU A 137 5.83 -5.86 19.28
N PRO A 138 5.92 -7.11 19.76
CA PRO A 138 6.80 -8.11 19.18
C PRO A 138 6.28 -8.56 17.80
N LEU A 139 6.55 -7.74 16.78
CA LEU A 139 6.00 -7.89 15.42
C LEU A 139 6.32 -9.25 14.79
N TYR A 140 7.49 -9.80 15.07
CA TYR A 140 7.87 -11.14 14.58
C TYR A 140 7.01 -12.25 15.19
N GLU A 141 6.74 -12.18 16.50
CA GLU A 141 5.89 -13.15 17.18
C GLU A 141 4.45 -13.03 16.74
N MET A 142 3.94 -11.80 16.58
CA MET A 142 2.61 -11.54 16.03
C MET A 142 2.45 -12.12 14.62
N LEU A 143 3.50 -12.02 13.80
CA LEU A 143 3.52 -12.60 12.46
C LEU A 143 3.43 -14.13 12.54
N ILE A 144 4.29 -14.77 13.33
CA ILE A 144 4.26 -16.22 13.54
C ILE A 144 2.89 -16.67 14.05
N GLU A 145 2.37 -16.01 15.08
CA GLU A 145 1.09 -16.38 15.67
C GLU A 145 -0.04 -16.29 14.63
N LYS A 146 -0.12 -15.18 13.89
CA LYS A 146 -1.17 -15.00 12.88
C LYS A 146 -1.05 -15.99 11.72
N PHE A 147 0.15 -16.27 11.23
CA PHE A 147 0.30 -17.14 10.05
C PHE A 147 0.40 -18.63 10.38
N GLN A 148 0.79 -19.02 11.60
CA GLN A 148 0.84 -20.42 12.03
C GLN A 148 -0.47 -20.91 12.68
N LYS A 149 -1.21 -20.06 13.41
CA LYS A 149 -2.48 -20.47 14.05
C LYS A 149 -3.72 -20.32 13.16
N SER A 150 -3.58 -19.81 11.93
CA SER A 150 -4.71 -19.65 11.00
C SER A 150 -4.98 -20.90 10.14
N GLY A 151 -4.52 -22.07 10.58
CA GLY A 151 -4.80 -23.38 9.96
C GLY A 151 -5.78 -24.19 10.79
#